data_AF-A0A7S3F1D1-F1
#
_entry.id   AF-A0A7S3F1D1-F1
#
_cell.length_a   1.000
_cell.length_b   1.000
_cell.length_c   1.000
_cell.angle_alpha   90.00
_cell.angle_beta   90.00
_cell.angle_gamma   90.00
#
_symmetry.space_group_name_H-M   'P 1'
#
loop_
_entity.id
_entity.type
_entity.pdbx_description
1 polymer ?
#
loop_
_entity_poly.entity_id
_entity_poly.type
_entity_poly.pdbx_seq_one_letter_code
_entity_poly.pdbx_strand_id
1 'polypeptide(L)'
;ACIGQYMRSDGPGVILLLYSCLLTRGLAMVQRDADFPTPLVGTNGYCSQELVNLLLIGRAHSNVFDGERVVGADDEGVAGGGVRLRGIPRPALVGFLTLFERQGEPGSLLVVGRHFKRPLAPVFVVQSESHYTCLWAEGSWADLSVPSTAHEGEEEGEEGEGGAPGRDQPNEPSMEGGPDCAFELMYYDQMAERDTAVKFTLRRRSAAAASQLPSTSLPPLENVILTRWPDADIDWNGEEVIL
;
A
#
# COMPACT_ATOMS: atom_id res chain seq x y z
N ALA A 1 17.41 -28.04 -21.31
CA ALA A 1 17.12 -26.74 -20.67
C ALA A 1 17.36 -26.86 -19.18
N CYS A 2 18.13 -25.97 -18.57
CA CYS A 2 18.55 -26.05 -17.16
C CYS A 2 17.45 -25.71 -16.15
N ILE A 3 16.18 -25.64 -16.57
CA ILE A 3 15.05 -25.25 -15.72
C ILE A 3 14.91 -26.13 -14.47
N GLY A 4 15.18 -27.43 -14.59
CA GLY A 4 15.15 -28.36 -13.46
C GLY A 4 16.18 -28.05 -12.37
N GLN A 5 17.29 -27.37 -12.68
CA GLN A 5 18.27 -26.94 -11.67
C GLN A 5 17.80 -25.72 -10.88
N TYR A 6 17.02 -24.83 -11.51
CA TYR A 6 16.45 -23.64 -10.86
C TYR A 6 15.21 -23.94 -10.02
N MET A 7 14.54 -25.06 -10.29
CA MET A 7 13.31 -25.48 -9.61
C MET A 7 13.56 -26.41 -8.40
N ARG A 8 14.82 -26.64 -8.04
CA ARG A 8 15.16 -27.42 -6.85
C ARG A 8 14.79 -26.64 -5.58
N SER A 9 14.17 -27.30 -4.62
CA SER A 9 13.80 -26.71 -3.32
C SER A 9 15.01 -26.27 -2.49
N ASP A 10 16.18 -26.87 -2.71
CA ASP A 10 17.47 -26.51 -2.12
C ASP A 10 18.35 -25.66 -3.06
N GLY A 11 17.77 -25.16 -4.17
CA GLY A 11 18.48 -24.45 -5.22
C GLY A 11 18.71 -22.97 -4.91
N PRO A 12 19.64 -22.31 -5.62
CA PRO A 12 19.97 -20.90 -5.43
C PRO A 12 18.94 -19.94 -6.07
N GLY A 13 17.69 -20.37 -6.26
CA GLY A 13 16.68 -19.66 -7.06
C GLY A 13 16.44 -18.22 -6.59
N VAL A 14 16.35 -18.00 -5.28
CA VAL A 14 16.16 -16.68 -4.68
C VAL A 14 17.35 -15.74 -4.97
N ILE A 15 18.58 -16.22 -4.83
CA ILE A 15 19.78 -15.42 -5.10
C ILE A 15 19.91 -15.11 -6.59
N LEU A 16 19.55 -16.04 -7.46
CA LEU A 16 19.56 -15.82 -8.90
C LEU A 16 18.50 -14.81 -9.34
N LEU A 17 17.31 -14.85 -8.74
CA LEU A 17 16.29 -13.83 -8.93
C LEU A 17 16.81 -12.45 -8.50
N LEU A 18 17.45 -12.37 -7.34
CA LEU A 18 18.07 -11.13 -6.87
C LEU A 18 19.11 -10.60 -7.88
N TYR A 19 20.02 -11.45 -8.36
CA TYR A 19 20.97 -11.05 -9.39
C TYR A 19 20.30 -10.61 -10.69
N SER A 20 19.22 -11.27 -11.10
CA SER A 20 18.44 -10.86 -12.27
C SER A 20 17.89 -9.43 -12.10
N CYS A 21 17.29 -9.13 -10.95
CA CYS A 21 16.78 -7.78 -10.64
C CYS A 21 17.90 -6.72 -10.60
N LEU A 22 19.01 -7.04 -9.94
CA LEU A 22 20.17 -6.15 -9.82
C LEU A 22 20.80 -5.83 -11.18
N LEU A 23 20.98 -6.84 -12.03
CA LEU A 23 21.56 -6.67 -13.36
C LEU A 23 20.60 -5.96 -14.31
N THR A 24 19.29 -6.18 -14.17
CA THR A 24 18.26 -5.47 -14.94
C THR A 24 18.24 -3.97 -14.61
N ARG A 25 18.37 -3.61 -13.32
CA ARG A 25 18.46 -2.20 -12.90
C ARG A 25 19.84 -1.58 -13.18
N GLY A 26 20.89 -2.39 -13.05
CA GLY A 26 22.30 -1.99 -13.09
C GLY A 26 22.84 -1.60 -11.71
N LEU A 27 24.01 -2.14 -11.32
CA LEU A 27 24.57 -1.97 -9.97
C LEU A 27 24.80 -0.51 -9.57
N ALA A 28 25.38 0.29 -10.48
CA ALA A 28 25.59 1.72 -10.25
C ALA A 28 24.27 2.49 -10.08
N MET A 29 23.21 2.05 -10.76
CA MET A 29 21.88 2.65 -10.65
C MET A 29 21.22 2.28 -9.33
N VAL A 30 21.36 1.03 -8.88
CA VAL A 30 20.89 0.60 -7.55
C VAL A 30 21.55 1.43 -6.44
N GLN A 31 22.87 1.64 -6.52
CA GLN A 31 23.59 2.49 -5.55
C GLN A 31 23.14 3.95 -5.61
N ARG A 32 22.84 4.46 -6.81
CA ARG A 32 22.38 5.84 -6.99
C ARG A 32 20.94 6.06 -6.53
N ASP A 33 20.11 5.03 -6.60
CA ASP A 33 18.70 5.07 -6.22
C ASP A 33 18.51 5.26 -4.71
N ALA A 34 19.34 4.60 -3.91
CA ALA A 34 19.32 4.70 -2.45
C ALA A 34 19.69 6.13 -1.98
N ASP A 35 19.06 6.58 -0.91
CA ASP A 35 19.38 7.89 -0.30
C ASP A 35 20.69 7.82 0.50
N PHE A 36 21.01 6.64 1.06
CA PHE A 36 22.23 6.38 1.83
C PHE A 36 22.84 5.02 1.46
N PRO A 37 24.16 4.83 1.62
CA PRO A 37 24.77 3.51 1.46
C PRO A 37 24.20 2.50 2.47
N THR A 38 23.51 1.48 1.98
CA THR A 38 22.86 0.47 2.81
C THR A 38 22.99 -0.93 2.18
N PRO A 39 23.22 -1.99 2.97
CA PRO A 39 23.18 -3.35 2.45
C PRO A 39 21.75 -3.74 2.07
N LEU A 40 21.58 -4.36 0.89
CA LEU A 40 20.26 -4.77 0.42
C LEU A 40 19.63 -5.86 1.28
N VAL A 41 20.47 -6.79 1.76
CA VAL A 41 20.11 -7.83 2.73
C VAL A 41 20.86 -7.51 4.01
N GLY A 42 20.10 -7.17 5.04
CA GLY A 42 20.61 -6.86 6.36
C GLY A 42 20.93 -8.10 7.20
N THR A 43 21.21 -7.85 8.48
CA THR A 43 21.46 -8.90 9.47
C THR A 43 20.30 -9.89 9.52
N ASN A 44 20.58 -11.16 9.77
CA ASN A 44 19.58 -12.25 9.83
C ASN A 44 18.76 -12.46 8.54
N GLY A 45 19.19 -11.90 7.41
CA GLY A 45 18.54 -12.10 6.11
C GLY A 45 17.36 -11.17 5.82
N TYR A 46 17.10 -10.17 6.67
CA TYR A 46 16.04 -9.20 6.42
C TYR A 46 16.32 -8.35 5.18
N CYS A 47 15.29 -8.11 4.38
CA CYS A 47 15.39 -7.19 3.25
C CYS A 47 15.39 -5.74 3.75
N SER A 48 16.29 -4.91 3.21
CA SER A 48 16.18 -3.46 3.30
C SER A 48 14.95 -2.94 2.53
N GLN A 49 14.51 -1.72 2.82
CA GLN A 49 13.42 -1.10 2.07
C GLN A 49 13.80 -0.89 0.60
N GLU A 50 15.07 -0.62 0.30
CA GLU A 50 15.61 -0.50 -1.03
C GLU A 50 15.46 -1.79 -1.83
N LEU A 51 15.72 -2.95 -1.19
CA LEU A 51 15.51 -4.24 -1.83
C LEU A 51 14.03 -4.51 -2.08
N VAL A 52 13.17 -4.22 -1.10
CA VAL A 52 11.70 -4.36 -1.27
C VAL A 52 11.21 -3.50 -2.42
N ASN A 53 11.59 -2.22 -2.46
CA ASN A 53 11.20 -1.30 -3.52
C ASN A 53 11.82 -1.68 -4.88
N LEU A 54 13.03 -2.23 -4.91
CA LEU A 54 13.61 -2.74 -6.15
C LEU A 54 12.74 -3.85 -6.75
N LEU A 55 12.23 -4.76 -5.92
CA LEU A 55 11.34 -5.84 -6.37
C LEU A 55 9.96 -5.32 -6.79
N LEU A 56 9.40 -4.34 -6.08
CA LEU A 56 8.04 -3.84 -6.33
C LEU A 56 7.95 -2.84 -7.49
N ILE A 57 8.92 -1.94 -7.63
CA ILE A 57 8.86 -0.81 -8.57
C ILE A 57 10.07 -0.72 -9.51
N GLY A 58 11.01 -1.68 -9.42
CA GLY A 58 12.22 -1.68 -10.24
C GLY A 58 13.23 -0.59 -9.88
N ARG A 59 13.11 0.02 -8.70
CA ARG A 59 13.99 1.09 -8.21
C ARG A 59 14.29 0.90 -6.74
N ALA A 60 15.57 1.04 -6.37
CA ALA A 60 16.02 0.84 -4.99
C ALA A 60 15.88 2.14 -4.16
N HIS A 61 14.69 2.76 -4.19
CA HIS A 61 14.41 3.97 -3.41
C HIS A 61 14.24 3.61 -1.92
N SER A 62 14.69 4.49 -1.02
CA SER A 62 14.75 4.20 0.42
C SER A 62 13.41 4.35 1.15
N ASN A 63 12.42 5.02 0.57
CA ASN A 63 11.19 5.40 1.27
C ASN A 63 9.91 4.94 0.56
N VAL A 64 8.81 4.94 1.31
CA VAL A 64 7.48 4.47 0.88
C VAL A 64 6.47 5.59 0.66
N PHE A 65 6.81 6.84 0.97
CA PHE A 65 6.00 8.02 0.67
C PHE A 65 6.00 8.35 -0.83
N ASP A 66 5.13 9.23 -1.29
CA ASP A 66 5.07 9.63 -2.71
C ASP A 66 6.16 10.65 -3.08
N GLY A 67 6.75 10.47 -4.27
CA GLY A 67 7.64 11.44 -4.89
C GLY A 67 8.97 11.63 -4.14
N GLU A 68 9.47 12.87 -4.13
CA GLU A 68 10.66 13.25 -3.37
C GLU A 68 10.27 14.20 -2.23
N ARG A 69 10.96 14.12 -1.10
CA ARG A 69 10.79 15.04 0.04
C ARG A 69 12.13 15.66 0.40
N VAL A 70 12.12 16.89 0.88
CA VAL A 70 13.32 17.55 1.43
C VAL A 70 13.13 17.68 2.93
N VAL A 71 14.10 17.19 3.71
CA VAL A 71 14.04 17.17 5.18
C VAL A 71 15.23 17.95 5.73
N GLY A 72 15.00 18.72 6.81
CA GLY A 72 16.05 19.52 7.46
C GLY A 72 16.41 20.81 6.71
N ALA A 73 15.51 21.30 5.86
CA ALA A 73 15.60 22.67 5.37
C ALA A 73 14.92 23.57 6.42
N ASP A 74 15.69 24.42 7.08
CA ASP A 74 15.14 25.41 8.02
C ASP A 74 14.28 26.42 7.25
N ASP A 75 13.21 26.92 7.90
CA ASP A 75 12.25 27.90 7.33
C ASP A 75 12.90 29.26 6.93
N GLU A 76 14.19 29.47 7.21
CA GLU A 76 14.91 30.72 6.97
C GLU A 76 15.53 30.86 5.56
N GLY A 77 15.03 30.13 4.56
CA GLY A 77 15.30 30.44 3.16
C GLY A 77 16.76 30.32 2.71
N VAL A 78 17.62 29.64 3.49
CA VAL A 78 18.98 29.29 3.02
C VAL A 78 18.85 28.13 2.05
N ALA A 79 18.89 28.46 0.75
CA ALA A 79 18.96 27.49 -0.33
C ALA A 79 20.17 26.56 -0.14
N GLY A 80 19.95 25.33 0.32
CA GLY A 80 20.96 24.26 0.32
C GLY A 80 21.09 23.40 1.57
N GLY A 81 20.31 23.62 2.64
CA GLY A 81 20.47 22.87 3.90
C GLY A 81 19.80 21.49 3.97
N GLY A 82 18.75 21.26 3.18
CA GLY A 82 17.93 20.06 3.30
C GLY A 82 18.46 18.83 2.55
N VAL A 83 18.27 17.65 3.14
CA VAL A 83 18.54 16.36 2.49
C VAL A 83 17.31 15.95 1.68
N ARG A 84 17.53 15.68 0.39
CA ARG A 84 16.49 15.17 -0.49
C ARG A 84 16.39 13.65 -0.40
N LEU A 85 15.22 13.16 -0.04
CA LEU A 85 14.88 11.76 0.14
C LEU A 85 13.94 11.30 -0.97
N ARG A 86 14.16 10.10 -1.49
CA ARG A 86 13.39 9.53 -2.59
C ARG A 86 12.37 8.52 -2.09
N GLY A 87 11.11 8.79 -2.39
CA GLY A 87 9.98 7.88 -2.25
C GLY A 87 9.52 7.34 -3.60
N ILE A 88 8.28 6.88 -3.67
CA ILE A 88 7.73 6.14 -4.80
C ILE A 88 7.35 7.13 -5.92
N PRO A 89 7.90 7.00 -7.13
CA PRO A 89 7.79 8.06 -8.15
C PRO A 89 6.45 8.09 -8.89
N ARG A 90 5.69 6.99 -8.90
CA ARG A 90 4.41 6.85 -9.62
C ARG A 90 3.61 5.69 -9.04
N PRO A 91 2.28 5.61 -9.30
CA PRO A 91 1.48 4.46 -8.91
C PRO A 91 2.14 3.14 -9.29
N ALA A 92 2.24 2.24 -8.32
CA ALA A 92 2.85 0.92 -8.46
C ALA A 92 1.85 -0.07 -9.06
N LEU A 93 2.37 -1.11 -9.73
CA LEU A 93 1.52 -2.20 -10.21
C LEU A 93 0.94 -3.00 -9.03
N VAL A 94 1.80 -3.31 -8.06
CA VAL A 94 1.49 -4.00 -6.80
C VAL A 94 1.66 -2.99 -5.66
N GLY A 95 0.71 -2.98 -4.74
CA GLY A 95 0.75 -2.10 -3.58
C GLY A 95 1.70 -2.60 -2.51
N PHE A 96 2.03 -1.71 -1.57
CA PHE A 96 2.82 -2.05 -0.39
C PHE A 96 2.13 -1.48 0.83
N LEU A 97 2.02 -2.25 1.90
CA LEU A 97 1.57 -1.78 3.20
C LEU A 97 2.54 -2.29 4.26
N THR A 98 2.78 -1.51 5.30
CA THR A 98 3.70 -1.90 6.38
C THR A 98 3.18 -1.48 7.74
N LEU A 99 3.38 -2.32 8.74
CA LEU A 99 3.08 -2.02 10.14
C LEU A 99 3.84 -0.81 10.66
N PHE A 100 5.01 -0.52 10.08
CA PHE A 100 5.82 0.63 10.48
C PHE A 100 5.11 1.97 10.26
N GLU A 101 4.15 2.05 9.34
CA GLU A 101 3.30 3.23 9.22
C GLU A 101 2.46 3.46 10.48
N ARG A 102 1.90 2.39 11.06
CA ARG A 102 1.06 2.48 12.27
C ARG A 102 1.88 2.79 13.52
N GLN A 103 3.10 2.25 13.58
CA GLN A 103 4.05 2.43 14.69
C GLN A 103 4.80 3.76 14.63
N GLY A 104 4.79 4.44 13.47
CA GLY A 104 5.42 5.73 13.30
C GLY A 104 4.68 6.85 14.04
N GLU A 105 5.44 7.80 14.57
CA GLU A 105 4.87 9.03 15.16
C GLU A 105 4.20 9.90 14.07
N PRO A 106 3.20 10.73 14.43
CA PRO A 106 2.60 11.70 13.51
C PRO A 106 3.66 12.57 12.84
N GLY A 107 3.64 12.63 11.51
CA GLY A 107 4.64 13.37 10.71
C GLY A 107 5.92 12.59 10.39
N SER A 108 6.01 11.30 10.75
CA SER A 108 7.14 10.46 10.35
C SER A 108 7.18 10.21 8.83
N LEU A 109 8.36 9.82 8.34
CA LEU A 109 8.58 9.45 6.93
C LEU A 109 8.10 8.03 6.59
N LEU A 110 7.62 7.27 7.59
CA LEU A 110 7.15 5.89 7.44
C LEU A 110 5.72 5.79 6.89
N VAL A 111 5.06 6.94 6.65
CA VAL A 111 3.73 6.99 6.05
C VAL A 111 3.78 6.50 4.60
N VAL A 112 3.09 5.39 4.31
CA VAL A 112 3.01 4.86 2.95
C VAL A 112 2.16 5.79 2.09
N GLY A 113 2.72 6.18 0.95
CA GLY A 113 2.11 7.11 0.00
C GLY A 113 0.97 6.50 -0.82
N ARG A 114 0.23 7.36 -1.51
CA ARG A 114 -0.85 7.00 -2.43
C ARG A 114 -0.36 6.07 -3.54
N HIS A 115 0.87 6.20 -4.01
CA HIS A 115 1.41 5.40 -5.09
C HIS A 115 1.52 3.91 -4.74
N PHE A 116 1.65 3.56 -3.47
CA PHE A 116 1.56 2.18 -2.98
C PHE A 116 0.17 1.82 -2.47
N LYS A 117 -0.55 2.75 -1.86
CA LYS A 117 -1.90 2.52 -1.35
C LYS A 117 -2.96 2.37 -2.45
N ARG A 118 -2.74 2.93 -3.64
CA ARG A 118 -3.62 2.81 -4.80
C ARG A 118 -2.89 2.15 -5.98
N PRO A 119 -2.61 0.84 -5.89
CA PRO A 119 -1.94 0.12 -6.95
C PRO A 119 -2.81 -0.03 -8.20
N LEU A 120 -2.18 -0.36 -9.32
CA LEU A 120 -2.89 -0.61 -10.59
C LEU A 120 -3.58 -1.98 -10.62
N ALA A 121 -3.06 -2.96 -9.86
CA ALA A 121 -3.68 -4.26 -9.65
C ALA A 121 -4.13 -4.40 -8.19
N PRO A 122 -5.19 -5.17 -7.90
CA PRO A 122 -5.67 -5.43 -6.53
C PRO A 122 -4.77 -6.44 -5.81
N VAL A 123 -3.47 -6.16 -5.76
CA VAL A 123 -2.48 -7.00 -5.08
C VAL A 123 -1.63 -6.08 -4.23
N PHE A 124 -1.43 -6.47 -2.97
CA PHE A 124 -0.58 -5.78 -2.03
C PHE A 124 0.42 -6.75 -1.45
N VAL A 125 1.68 -6.35 -1.39
CA VAL A 125 2.63 -6.96 -0.47
C VAL A 125 2.45 -6.26 0.88
N VAL A 126 2.33 -7.04 1.95
CA VAL A 126 2.09 -6.55 3.30
C VAL A 126 3.22 -6.99 4.19
N GLN A 127 3.86 -6.01 4.85
CA GLN A 127 4.84 -6.25 5.89
C GLN A 127 4.18 -6.12 7.26
N SER A 128 4.03 -7.25 7.95
CA SER A 128 3.53 -7.34 9.32
C SER A 128 4.66 -7.82 10.22
N GLU A 129 5.22 -6.91 11.03
CA GLU A 129 6.41 -7.17 11.85
C GLU A 129 7.61 -7.72 11.05
N SER A 130 8.06 -8.93 11.35
CA SER A 130 9.16 -9.63 10.68
C SER A 130 8.72 -10.42 9.44
N HIS A 131 7.41 -10.50 9.16
CA HIS A 131 6.86 -11.34 8.11
C HIS A 131 6.29 -10.52 6.95
N TYR A 132 6.33 -11.12 5.75
CA TYR A 132 5.68 -10.59 4.56
C TYR A 132 4.58 -11.56 4.12
N THR A 133 3.42 -11.01 3.76
CA THR A 133 2.34 -11.74 3.10
C THR A 133 1.82 -10.95 1.90
N CYS A 134 0.89 -11.53 1.15
CA CYS A 134 0.20 -10.88 0.04
C CYS A 134 -1.29 -10.80 0.33
N LEU A 135 -1.89 -9.63 0.10
CA LEU A 135 -3.34 -9.47 0.00
C LEU A 135 -3.72 -9.33 -1.46
N TRP A 136 -4.86 -9.90 -1.87
CA TRP A 136 -5.43 -9.60 -3.18
C TRP A 136 -6.95 -9.61 -3.15
N ALA A 137 -7.57 -9.05 -4.19
CA ALA A 137 -9.01 -9.17 -4.44
C ALA A 137 -9.27 -9.90 -5.76
N GLU A 138 -10.34 -10.69 -5.82
CA GLU A 138 -10.85 -11.25 -7.07
C GLU A 138 -11.84 -10.27 -7.73
N GLY A 139 -11.72 -10.09 -9.05
CA GLY A 139 -12.64 -9.25 -9.83
C GLY A 139 -12.39 -7.74 -9.72
N SER A 140 -13.44 -6.95 -9.95
CA SER A 140 -13.38 -5.49 -9.83
C SER A 140 -13.37 -5.11 -8.34
N TRP A 141 -12.27 -4.53 -7.87
CA TRP A 141 -12.16 -4.04 -6.51
C TRP A 141 -12.63 -2.58 -6.46
N ALA A 142 -13.57 -2.29 -5.57
CA ALA A 142 -13.97 -0.92 -5.29
C ALA A 142 -12.83 -0.24 -4.50
N ASP A 143 -12.43 0.95 -4.92
CA ASP A 143 -11.54 1.78 -4.10
C ASP A 143 -12.35 2.28 -2.88
N LEU A 144 -12.29 1.57 -1.75
CA LEU A 144 -12.95 1.98 -0.49
C LEU A 144 -12.41 3.30 0.10
N SER A 145 -11.44 3.98 -0.55
CA SER A 145 -11.01 5.31 -0.09
C SER A 145 -11.99 6.45 -0.42
N VAL A 146 -13.23 6.12 -0.82
CA VAL A 146 -14.27 7.10 -1.07
C VAL A 146 -15.35 6.99 0.02
N PRO A 147 -15.53 7.99 0.88
CA PRO A 147 -16.81 8.22 1.51
C PRO A 147 -17.85 8.35 0.38
N SER A 148 -18.85 7.46 0.32
CA SER A 148 -20.09 7.84 -0.36
C SER A 148 -20.74 8.90 0.52
N THR A 149 -20.31 10.16 0.40
CA THR A 149 -21.11 11.29 0.83
C THR A 149 -22.10 11.58 -0.28
N ALA A 150 -23.11 10.73 -0.37
CA ALA A 150 -24.40 11.19 -0.84
C ALA A 150 -24.88 12.27 0.15
N HIS A 151 -25.08 13.49 -0.36
CA HIS A 151 -25.69 14.65 0.29
C HIS A 151 -25.01 15.26 1.53
N GLU A 152 -24.19 16.27 1.29
CA GLU A 152 -24.23 17.55 2.03
C GLU A 152 -24.72 18.56 0.96
N GLY A 153 -25.90 19.17 1.02
CA GLY A 153 -26.41 19.96 2.13
C GLY A 153 -26.10 21.44 1.90
N GLU A 154 -26.76 22.02 0.88
CA GLU A 154 -27.08 23.46 0.72
C GLU A 154 -25.94 24.49 0.89
N GLU A 155 -25.34 24.91 -0.23
CA GLU A 155 -24.86 26.30 -0.35
C GLU A 155 -26.07 27.17 -0.73
N GLU A 156 -26.51 28.01 0.22
CA GLU A 156 -27.48 29.08 -0.02
C GLU A 156 -26.93 30.07 -1.04
N GLY A 157 -27.81 30.57 -1.89
CA GLY A 157 -27.45 31.15 -3.18
C GLY A 157 -26.90 32.57 -3.13
N GLU A 158 -26.30 32.96 -4.26
CA GLU A 158 -26.37 34.32 -4.77
C GLU A 158 -26.63 34.27 -6.29
N GLU A 159 -27.68 34.98 -6.69
CA GLU A 159 -28.23 35.02 -8.04
C GLU A 159 -27.31 35.78 -9.01
N GLY A 160 -27.18 35.24 -10.24
CA GLY A 160 -26.56 35.94 -11.37
C GLY A 160 -27.01 35.33 -12.70
N GLU A 161 -27.96 36.00 -13.34
CA GLU A 161 -28.61 35.65 -14.61
C GLU A 161 -27.64 35.48 -15.80
N GLY A 162 -27.94 34.52 -16.71
CA GLY A 162 -27.40 34.52 -18.07
C GLY A 162 -27.42 33.15 -18.76
N GLY A 163 -28.45 32.88 -19.57
CA GLY A 163 -28.67 31.59 -20.24
C GLY A 163 -27.91 31.34 -21.55
N ALA A 164 -27.83 30.05 -21.94
CA ALA A 164 -27.97 29.52 -23.30
C ALA A 164 -27.92 27.96 -23.29
N PRO A 165 -28.58 27.23 -24.22
CA PRO A 165 -28.82 25.80 -24.11
C PRO A 165 -27.86 24.90 -24.90
N GLY A 166 -27.67 23.67 -24.41
CA GLY A 166 -27.60 22.45 -25.22
C GLY A 166 -26.27 22.09 -25.89
N ARG A 167 -25.47 21.23 -25.24
CA ARG A 167 -24.58 20.28 -25.92
C ARG A 167 -24.63 18.94 -25.19
N ASP A 168 -25.03 17.91 -25.93
CA ASP A 168 -25.07 16.51 -25.51
C ASP A 168 -23.73 16.06 -24.94
N GLN A 169 -23.71 15.70 -23.65
CA GLN A 169 -22.61 14.92 -23.06
C GLN A 169 -22.91 13.44 -23.30
N PRO A 170 -21.92 12.62 -23.73
CA PRO A 170 -22.09 11.17 -23.75
C PRO A 170 -22.20 10.67 -22.30
N ASN A 171 -23.23 9.86 -22.02
CA ASN A 171 -23.44 9.21 -20.73
C ASN A 171 -22.13 8.61 -20.19
N GLU A 172 -21.58 9.22 -19.13
CA GLU A 172 -20.65 8.53 -18.24
C GLU A 172 -21.42 7.42 -17.52
N PRO A 173 -20.84 6.22 -17.35
CA PRO A 173 -21.50 5.16 -16.63
C PRO A 173 -21.66 5.60 -15.16
N SER A 174 -22.91 5.86 -14.78
CA SER A 174 -23.31 6.08 -13.41
C SER A 174 -22.94 4.86 -12.56
N MET A 175 -21.87 4.94 -11.79
CA MET A 175 -21.56 3.97 -10.75
C MET A 175 -22.51 4.21 -9.57
N GLU A 176 -23.58 3.42 -9.52
CA GLU A 176 -24.43 3.28 -8.32
C GLU A 176 -23.61 2.60 -7.21
N GLY A 177 -23.08 3.38 -6.28
CA GLY A 177 -22.54 2.88 -5.01
C GLY A 177 -23.63 2.91 -3.93
N GLY A 178 -24.35 1.80 -3.76
CA GLY A 178 -25.36 1.63 -2.71
C GLY A 178 -24.78 1.60 -1.27
N PRO A 179 -25.64 1.72 -0.24
CA PRO A 179 -25.26 1.96 1.16
C PRO A 179 -24.65 0.75 1.92
N ASP A 180 -24.00 -0.19 1.24
CA ASP A 180 -23.40 -1.38 1.85
C ASP A 180 -22.09 -1.75 1.13
N CYS A 181 -21.15 -0.80 1.09
CA CYS A 181 -19.89 -0.99 0.38
C CYS A 181 -19.00 -1.97 1.18
N ALA A 182 -19.07 -3.24 0.79
CA ALA A 182 -18.22 -4.32 1.26
C ALA A 182 -17.44 -4.91 0.09
N PHE A 183 -16.21 -5.35 0.35
CA PHE A 183 -15.49 -6.19 -0.60
C PHE A 183 -14.65 -7.23 0.10
N GLU A 184 -14.26 -8.24 -0.68
CA GLU A 184 -13.54 -9.40 -0.18
C GLU A 184 -12.05 -9.27 -0.49
N LEU A 185 -11.23 -9.61 0.50
CA LEU A 185 -9.78 -9.76 0.37
C LEU A 185 -9.38 -11.18 0.71
N MET A 186 -8.30 -11.61 0.09
CA MET A 186 -7.69 -12.91 0.29
C MET A 186 -6.25 -12.71 0.72
N TYR A 187 -5.75 -13.59 1.56
CA TYR A 187 -4.34 -13.65 1.91
C TYR A 187 -3.86 -15.08 2.13
N TYR A 188 -2.56 -15.31 2.03
CA TYR A 188 -1.96 -16.58 2.41
C TYR A 188 -1.36 -16.48 3.80
N ASP A 189 -1.84 -17.34 4.71
CA ASP A 189 -1.24 -17.55 6.01
C ASP A 189 -0.11 -18.58 5.89
N GLN A 190 1.13 -18.09 5.91
CA GLN A 190 2.32 -18.95 5.82
C GLN A 190 2.64 -19.66 7.14
N MET A 191 2.09 -19.20 8.27
CA MET A 191 2.32 -19.80 9.59
C MET A 191 1.34 -20.94 9.89
N ALA A 192 0.16 -20.91 9.28
CA ALA A 192 -0.88 -21.91 9.51
C ALA A 192 -0.74 -23.21 8.68
N GLU A 193 0.34 -23.38 7.89
CA GLU A 193 0.54 -24.51 6.96
C GLU A 193 -0.68 -24.79 6.04
N ARG A 194 -1.42 -23.74 5.66
CA ARG A 194 -2.63 -23.86 4.85
C ARG A 194 -2.29 -23.81 3.36
N ASP A 195 -2.90 -24.71 2.59
CA ASP A 195 -2.79 -24.75 1.13
C ASP A 195 -3.79 -23.81 0.42
N THR A 196 -4.73 -23.23 1.17
CA THR A 196 -5.80 -22.36 0.65
C THR A 196 -5.67 -20.95 1.19
N ALA A 197 -6.02 -19.98 0.34
CA ALA A 197 -6.12 -18.58 0.76
C ALA A 197 -7.20 -18.40 1.82
N VAL A 198 -6.91 -17.58 2.83
CA VAL A 198 -7.88 -17.13 3.83
C VAL A 198 -8.63 -15.94 3.25
N LYS A 199 -9.96 -15.98 3.31
CA LYS A 199 -10.85 -14.98 2.73
C LYS A 199 -11.55 -14.19 3.83
N PHE A 200 -11.43 -12.87 3.79
CA PHE A 200 -12.04 -11.96 4.75
C PHE A 200 -12.77 -10.82 4.05
N THR A 201 -13.70 -10.21 4.75
CA THR A 201 -14.57 -9.15 4.23
C THR A 201 -14.22 -7.84 4.89
N LEU A 202 -13.97 -6.81 4.11
CA LEU A 202 -13.93 -5.42 4.59
C LEU A 202 -15.30 -4.79 4.39
N ARG A 203 -15.86 -4.22 5.46
CA ARG A 203 -17.12 -3.46 5.42
C ARG A 203 -16.90 -2.05 5.94
N ARG A 204 -17.68 -1.08 5.46
CA ARG A 204 -17.67 0.26 6.07
C ARG A 204 -18.16 0.17 7.51
N ARG A 205 -17.36 0.66 8.46
CA ARG A 205 -17.75 0.72 9.88
C ARG A 205 -18.96 1.64 10.02
N SER A 206 -20.01 1.14 10.67
CA SER A 206 -21.17 1.96 11.01
C SER A 206 -20.80 3.03 12.04
N ALA A 207 -21.43 4.20 11.96
CA ALA A 207 -21.25 5.30 12.91
C ALA A 207 -21.50 4.87 14.38
N ALA A 208 -22.37 3.87 14.62
CA ALA A 208 -22.66 3.34 15.95
C ALA A 208 -21.51 2.47 16.53
N ALA A 209 -20.71 1.84 15.67
CA ALA A 209 -19.59 1.00 16.06
C ALA A 209 -18.30 1.80 16.31
N ALA A 210 -18.17 3.01 15.74
CA ALA A 210 -17.01 3.88 15.95
C ALA A 210 -16.82 4.31 17.42
N SER A 211 -17.91 4.35 18.21
CA SER A 211 -17.90 4.65 19.64
C SER A 211 -17.43 3.50 20.55
N GLN A 212 -17.19 2.31 20.00
CA GLN A 212 -16.69 1.13 20.73
C GLN A 212 -15.31 0.77 20.17
N LEU A 213 -14.27 1.53 20.53
CA LEU A 213 -12.91 1.05 20.26
C LEU A 213 -12.69 -0.25 21.05
N PRO A 214 -12.24 -1.34 20.42
CA PRO A 214 -11.88 -2.54 21.15
C PRO A 214 -10.82 -2.20 22.19
N SER A 215 -11.04 -2.61 23.44
CA SER A 215 -10.06 -2.49 24.52
C SER A 215 -8.87 -3.45 24.36
N THR A 216 -8.87 -4.25 23.29
CA THR A 216 -7.86 -5.26 22.96
C THR A 216 -6.98 -4.73 21.82
N SER A 217 -5.66 -4.89 21.95
CA SER A 217 -4.73 -4.59 20.86
C SER A 217 -5.10 -5.43 19.64
N LEU A 218 -5.40 -4.78 18.53
CA LEU A 218 -5.68 -5.47 17.26
C LEU A 218 -4.46 -6.32 16.85
N PRO A 219 -4.67 -7.45 16.17
CA PRO A 219 -3.59 -8.22 15.56
C PRO A 219 -2.70 -7.35 14.66
N PRO A 220 -1.41 -7.67 14.50
CA PRO A 220 -0.50 -6.90 13.65
C PRO A 220 -1.03 -6.73 12.22
N LEU A 221 -1.54 -7.79 11.60
CA LEU A 221 -2.08 -7.72 10.23
C LEU A 221 -3.25 -6.74 10.10
N GLU A 222 -4.17 -6.72 11.06
CA GLU A 222 -5.28 -5.77 11.07
C GLU A 222 -4.80 -4.33 11.19
N ASN A 223 -3.80 -4.07 12.04
CA ASN A 223 -3.20 -2.75 12.15
C ASN A 223 -2.64 -2.27 10.80
N VAL A 224 -2.06 -3.16 9.99
CA VAL A 224 -1.56 -2.82 8.65
C VAL A 224 -2.71 -2.56 7.67
N ILE A 225 -3.73 -3.41 7.65
CA ILE A 225 -4.91 -3.25 6.78
C ILE A 225 -5.59 -1.90 7.04
N LEU A 226 -5.73 -1.52 8.31
CA LEU A 226 -6.37 -0.28 8.71
C LEU A 226 -5.56 0.98 8.38
N THR A 227 -4.26 0.89 8.04
CA THR A 227 -3.54 2.07 7.51
C THR A 227 -4.03 2.45 6.11
N ARG A 228 -4.62 1.50 5.38
CA ARG A 228 -5.21 1.71 4.06
C ARG A 228 -6.71 1.94 4.10
N TRP A 229 -7.41 1.24 4.98
CA TRP A 229 -8.86 1.32 5.15
C TRP A 229 -9.20 1.66 6.60
N PRO A 230 -8.96 2.90 7.06
CA PRO A 230 -9.09 3.27 8.48
C PRO A 230 -10.51 3.13 9.02
N ASP A 231 -11.50 3.33 8.16
CA ASP A 231 -12.93 3.24 8.50
C ASP A 231 -13.52 1.84 8.23
N ALA A 232 -12.69 0.83 7.95
CA ALA A 232 -13.18 -0.52 7.72
C ALA A 232 -13.38 -1.30 9.03
N ASP A 233 -14.41 -2.13 9.02
CA ASP A 233 -14.56 -3.26 9.91
C ASP A 233 -14.08 -4.53 9.19
N ILE A 234 -13.30 -5.36 9.86
CA ILE A 234 -12.66 -6.56 9.29
C ILE A 234 -13.42 -7.79 9.81
N ASP A 235 -14.10 -8.49 8.91
CA ASP A 235 -14.77 -9.75 9.21
C ASP A 235 -13.97 -10.92 8.62
N TRP A 236 -13.30 -11.68 9.48
CA TRP A 236 -12.53 -12.86 9.11
C TRP A 236 -13.40 -14.05 8.70
N ASN A 237 -14.73 -13.91 8.64
CA ASN A 237 -15.67 -14.92 8.20
C ASN A 237 -15.57 -16.24 9.02
N GLY A 238 -15.19 -16.15 10.30
CA GLY A 238 -14.98 -17.29 11.19
C GLY A 238 -13.58 -17.92 11.12
N GLU A 239 -12.65 -17.34 10.34
CA GLU A 239 -11.25 -17.77 10.28
C GLU A 239 -10.43 -17.21 11.45
N GLU A 240 -9.52 -18.03 11.97
CA GLU A 240 -8.55 -17.61 12.99
C GLU A 240 -7.34 -16.96 12.32
N VAL A 241 -6.91 -15.81 12.86
CA VAL A 241 -5.76 -15.03 12.37
C VAL A 241 -4.55 -15.33 13.21
N ILE A 242 -3.47 -15.79 12.57
CA ILE A 242 -2.24 -16.20 13.27
C ILE A 242 -1.11 -15.14 13.10
N LEU A 243 -1.30 -14.15 12.23
CA LEU A 243 -0.31 -13.12 11.84
C LEU A 243 -0.56 -11.70 12.40
#